data_AF-A0A7W5YWN8-F1
#
_entry.id   AF-A0A7W5YWN8-F1
#
_cell.length_a   1.000
_cell.length_b   1.000
_cell.length_c   1.000
_cell.angle_alpha   90.00
_cell.angle_beta   90.00
_cell.angle_gamma   90.00
#
_symmetry.space_group_name_H-M   'P 1'
#
loop_
_entity.id
_entity.type
_entity.pdbx_description
1 polymer ?
#
loop_
_entity_poly.entity_id
_entity_poly.type
_entity_poly.pdbx_seq_one_letter_code
_entity_poly.pdbx_strand_id
1 'polypeptide(L)' 'MSKTTNKFSPEVRARAVRMVLDHQGEYSSRWAAVSSIAAKIGCTAQTLNEWVKKAEVDDGSRPGLPSDVAEKMKALKR' A
#
# COMPACT_ATOMS: atom_id res chain seq x y z
N MET A 1 -23.88 -6.94 -5.53
CA MET A 1 -23.16 -5.95 -4.71
C MET A 1 -21.97 -5.45 -5.51
N SER A 2 -21.98 -4.17 -5.85
CA SER A 2 -21.04 -3.51 -6.77
C SER A 2 -19.61 -3.68 -6.27
N LYS A 3 -18.83 -4.53 -6.93
CA LYS A 3 -17.41 -4.73 -6.65
C LYS A 3 -16.71 -3.43 -7.06
N THR A 4 -16.63 -2.49 -6.13
CA THR A 4 -16.01 -1.18 -6.33
C THR A 4 -14.63 -1.43 -6.88
N THR A 5 -14.52 -1.11 -8.17
CA THR A 5 -13.37 -1.40 -9.01
C THR A 5 -12.11 -1.02 -8.25
N ASN A 6 -11.30 -2.03 -7.95
CA ASN A 6 -9.98 -1.83 -7.42
C ASN A 6 -9.15 -1.19 -8.54
N LYS A 7 -9.28 0.13 -8.73
CA LYS A 7 -8.65 0.93 -9.80
C LYS A 7 -7.12 0.84 -9.79
N PHE A 8 -6.54 0.35 -8.71
CA PHE A 8 -5.10 0.18 -8.55
C PHE A 8 -4.77 -1.29 -8.28
N SER A 9 -3.93 -1.88 -9.13
CA SER A 9 -3.43 -3.24 -8.95
C SER A 9 -2.72 -3.41 -7.60
N PRO A 10 -2.75 -4.61 -6.99
CA PRO A 10 -2.05 -4.88 -5.73
C PRO A 10 -0.56 -4.53 -5.82
N GLU A 11 0.08 -4.78 -6.96
CA GLU A 11 1.48 -4.39 -7.23
C GLU A 11 1.71 -2.87 -7.10
N VAL A 12 0.78 -2.04 -7.60
CA VAL A 12 0.87 -0.57 -7.48
C VAL A 12 0.75 -0.13 -6.03
N ARG A 13 -0.13 -0.80 -5.25
CA ARG A 13 -0.30 -0.52 -3.83
C ARG A 13 0.96 -0.87 -3.05
N ALA A 14 1.48 -2.08 -3.24
CA ALA A 14 2.70 -2.54 -2.57
C ALA A 14 3.90 -1.64 -2.91
N ARG A 15 4.04 -1.26 -4.19
CA ARG A 15 5.09 -0.33 -4.63
C ARG A 15 4.95 1.05 -3.98
N ALA A 16 3.74 1.61 -3.95
CA ALA A 16 3.51 2.93 -3.38
C ALA A 16 3.77 2.95 -1.87
N VAL A 17 3.33 1.92 -1.15
CA VAL A 17 3.62 1.75 0.28
C VAL A 17 5.11 1.62 0.53
N ARG A 18 5.82 0.76 -0.22
CA ARG A 18 7.26 0.58 -0.05
C ARG A 18 8.02 1.88 -0.32
N MET A 19 7.59 2.65 -1.32
CA MET A 19 8.19 3.95 -1.62
C MET A 19 7.96 4.96 -0.47
N VAL A 20 6.80 4.95 0.19
CA VAL A 20 6.57 5.82 1.35
C VAL A 20 7.50 5.44 2.49
N LEU A 21 7.63 4.15 2.78
CA LEU A 21 8.46 3.67 3.89
C LEU A 21 9.95 3.93 3.67
N ASP A 22 10.42 3.76 2.43
CA ASP A 22 11.81 4.02 2.02
C ASP A 22 12.16 5.51 2.08
N HIS A 23 11.29 6.37 1.55
CA HIS A 23 11.57 7.80 1.49
C HIS A 23 11.09 8.59 2.72
N GLN A 24 10.42 7.99 3.72
CA GLN A 24 9.87 8.76 4.85
C GLN A 24 10.93 9.55 5.64
N GLY A 25 12.20 9.11 5.63
CA GLY A 25 13.32 9.81 6.28
C GLY A 25 13.85 11.02 5.51
N GLU A 26 13.58 11.08 4.19
CA GLU A 26 14.00 12.19 3.31
C GLU A 26 13.01 13.37 3.35
N TYR A 27 11.81 13.17 3.89
CA TYR A 27 10.79 14.19 4.02
C TYR A 27 10.68 14.67 5.47
N SER A 28 10.31 15.93 5.66
CA SER A 28 10.08 16.53 6.99
C SER A 28 8.94 15.87 7.78
N SER A 29 8.09 15.06 7.12
CA SER A 29 6.97 14.37 7.75
C SER A 29 6.49 13.20 6.89
N ARG A 30 5.96 12.15 7.54
CA ARG A 30 5.28 11.02 6.86
C ARG A 30 4.20 11.51 5.89
N TRP A 31 3.43 12.53 6.27
CA TRP A 31 2.39 13.12 5.42
C TRP A 31 2.97 13.77 4.15
N ALA A 32 4.15 14.40 4.22
CA ALA A 32 4.81 14.98 3.05
C ALA A 32 5.31 13.90 2.09
N ALA A 33 5.83 12.78 2.61
CA ALA A 33 6.20 11.61 1.81
C ALA A 33 4.97 11.00 1.10
N VAL A 34 3.89 10.79 1.85
CA VAL A 34 2.63 10.26 1.33
C VAL A 34 2.04 11.17 0.26
N SER A 35 1.95 12.48 0.49
CA SER A 35 1.39 13.42 -0.48
C SER A 35 2.21 13.44 -1.78
N SER A 36 3.53 13.48 -1.66
CA SER A 36 4.45 13.49 -2.82
C SER A 36 4.35 12.20 -3.64
N ILE A 37 4.26 11.03 -2.99
CA ILE A 37 4.17 9.75 -3.67
C ILE A 37 2.77 9.52 -4.24
N ALA A 38 1.73 9.97 -3.56
CA ALA A 38 0.36 9.90 -4.05
C ALA A 38 0.21 10.68 -5.37
N ALA A 39 0.81 11.87 -5.46
CA ALA A 39 0.88 12.64 -6.70
C ALA A 39 1.63 11.89 -7.81
N LYS A 40 2.72 11.16 -7.50
CA LYS A 40 3.47 10.35 -8.48
C LYS A 40 2.69 9.14 -9.02
N ILE A 41 1.85 8.53 -8.19
CA ILE A 41 1.04 7.35 -8.56
C ILE A 41 -0.30 7.76 -9.19
N GLY A 42 -0.73 9.01 -9.00
CA GLY A 42 -2.05 9.49 -9.40
C GLY A 42 -3.17 9.00 -8.48
N CYS A 43 -2.85 8.75 -7.20
CA CYS A 43 -3.83 8.42 -6.17
C CYS A 43 -3.97 9.58 -5.16
N THR A 44 -5.02 9.53 -4.33
CA THR A 44 -5.17 10.54 -3.26
C THR A 44 -4.25 10.19 -2.09
N ALA A 45 -3.68 11.22 -1.45
CA ALA A 45 -2.82 11.04 -0.27
C ALA A 45 -3.52 10.23 0.84
N GLN A 46 -4.82 10.45 1.02
CA GLN A 46 -5.64 9.68 1.95
C GLN A 46 -5.67 8.18 1.60
N THR A 47 -5.82 7.83 0.32
CA THR A 47 -5.83 6.43 -0.14
C THR A 47 -4.48 5.75 0.12
N LEU A 48 -3.38 6.45 -0.18
CA LEU A 48 -2.04 5.91 0.06
C LEU A 48 -1.75 5.74 1.55
N ASN A 49 -2.20 6.68 2.38
CA ASN A 49 -2.09 6.57 3.83
C ASN A 49 -2.81 5.33 4.39
N GLU A 50 -4.01 5.03 3.87
CA GLU A 50 -4.74 3.82 4.26
C GLU A 50 -4.02 2.53 3.84
N TRP A 51 -3.34 2.52 2.69
CA TRP A 51 -2.52 1.38 2.29
C TRP A 51 -1.30 1.20 3.18
N VAL A 52 -0.63 2.29 3.58
CA VAL A 52 0.53 2.24 4.50
C VAL A 52 0.09 1.67 5.85
N LYS A 53 -1.00 2.18 6.44
CA LYS A 53 -1.56 1.63 7.67
C LYS A 53 -1.90 0.15 7.56
N LYS A 54 -2.50 -0.25 6.44
CA LYS A 54 -2.87 -1.65 6.21
C LYS A 54 -1.63 -2.54 6.10
N ALA A 55 -0.56 -2.04 5.48
CA ALA A 55 0.71 -2.75 5.42
C ALA A 55 1.42 -2.83 6.78
N GLU A 56 1.34 -1.80 7.63
CA GLU A 56 1.85 -1.86 9.02
C GLU A 56 1.10 -2.94 9.85
N VAL A 57 -0.19 -3.17 9.55
CA VAL A 57 -0.98 -4.26 10.15
C VAL A 57 -0.58 -5.62 9.57
N ASP A 58 -0.40 -5.69 8.24
CA ASP A 58 0.00 -6.88 7.48
C ASP A 58 1.36 -7.46 7.92
N ASP A 59 2.35 -6.58 8.07
CA ASP A 59 3.73 -6.90 8.47
C ASP A 59 3.82 -7.43 9.91
N GLY A 60 2.69 -7.53 10.62
CA GLY A 60 2.60 -8.20 11.92
C GLY A 60 2.77 -7.30 13.13
N SER A 61 2.68 -5.96 12.98
CA SER A 61 2.58 -5.06 14.13
C SER A 61 1.21 -5.16 14.82
N ARG A 62 0.19 -5.74 14.16
CA ARG A 62 -1.11 -6.09 14.75
C ARG A 62 -1.56 -7.49 14.30
N PRO A 63 -2.24 -8.27 15.16
CA PRO A 63 -2.84 -9.54 14.78
C PRO A 63 -4.07 -9.30 13.89
N GLY A 64 -3.83 -9.05 12.61
CA GLY A 64 -4.85 -8.92 11.57
C GLY A 64 -4.30 -9.54 10.30
N LEU A 65 -4.88 -10.70 9.93
CA LEU A 65 -4.49 -11.57 8.82
C LEU A 65 -3.85 -10.83 7.63
N PRO A 66 -2.57 -11.09 7.30
CA PRO A 66 -1.91 -10.41 6.20
C PRO A 66 -2.56 -10.76 4.85
N SER A 67 -2.81 -9.72 4.06
CA SER A 67 -3.01 -9.65 2.62
C SER A 67 -1.96 -10.40 1.78
N ASP A 68 -0.99 -11.09 2.40
CA ASP A 68 -0.08 -12.08 1.79
C ASP A 68 -0.81 -13.32 1.24
N VAL A 69 -2.04 -13.61 1.67
CA VAL A 69 -2.84 -14.70 1.07
C VAL A 69 -3.41 -14.34 -0.32
N ALA A 70 -3.33 -13.07 -0.76
CA ALA A 70 -3.85 -12.67 -2.07
C ALA A 70 -2.83 -12.86 -3.22
N GLU A 71 -1.53 -12.72 -2.96
CA GLU A 71 -0.50 -12.80 -4.00
C GLU A 71 0.12 -14.21 -4.10
N LYS A 72 0.04 -15.02 -3.03
CA LYS A 72 0.68 -16.34 -2.96
C LYS A 72 -0.14 -17.50 -3.54
N MET A 73 -1.36 -17.24 -4.03
CA MET A 73 -2.22 -18.25 -4.67
C MET A 73 -2.39 -18.08 -6.19
N LYS A 74 -1.49 -17.35 -6.86
CA LYS A 74 -1.37 -17.41 -8.33
C LYS A 74 0.04 -17.58 -8.89
N ALA A 75 1.02 -17.89 -8.02
CA ALA A 75 2.38 -18.26 -8.43
C ALA A 75 2.77 -19.69 -8.03
N LEU A 76 1.84 -20.49 -7.50
CA LEU A 76 2.09 -21.91 -7.21
C LEU A 76 1.08 -22.80 -7.96
N LYS A 77 1.62 -23.42 -9.02
CA LYS A 77 1.14 -24.61 -9.76
C LYS A 77 0.14 -24.38 -10.90
N ARG A 78 0.75 -24.44 -12.10
CA ARG A 78 0.21 -24.69 -13.46
C ARG A 78 -0.36 -23.49 -14.22
#